data_AF-A0A9D7HUZ4-F1
#
_entry.id   AF-A0A9D7HUZ4-F1
#
_cell.length_a   1.000
_cell.length_b   1.000
_cell.length_c   1.000
_cell.angle_alpha   90.00
_cell.angle_beta   90.00
_cell.angle_gamma   90.00
#
_symmetry.space_group_name_H-M   'P 1'
#
loop_
_entity.id
_entity.type
_entity.pdbx_description
1 polymer ?
#
loop_
_entity_poly.entity_id
_entity_poly.type
_entity_poly.pdbx_seq_one_letter_code
_entity_poly.pdbx_strand_id
1 'polypeptide(L)' 'MVNSKLPAARVVRSVYQGPYEGLAQAWPALQKWVRANGHGETGRFWECYLNNPNEVEDPKDYRTELNWIVGE' A
#
# COMPACT_ATOMS: atom_id res chain seq x y z
N MET A 1 -6.55 13.68 -24.06
CA MET A 1 -6.41 13.10 -22.70
C MET A 1 -7.58 12.18 -22.47
N VAL A 2 -7.36 10.87 -22.33
CA VAL A 2 -8.43 9.93 -21.95
C VAL A 2 -8.33 9.73 -20.44
N ASN A 3 -9.37 10.11 -19.71
CA ASN A 3 -9.44 9.82 -18.27
C ASN A 3 -9.69 8.33 -18.05
N SER A 4 -9.10 7.77 -17.01
CA SER A 4 -9.33 6.40 -16.56
C SER A 4 -9.58 6.39 -15.06
N LYS A 5 -10.27 5.36 -14.57
CA LYS A 5 -10.60 5.18 -13.15
C LYS A 5 -10.20 3.79 -12.69
N LEU A 6 -9.80 3.66 -11.43
CA LEU A 6 -9.65 2.36 -10.81
C LEU A 6 -11.04 1.69 -10.70
N PRO A 7 -11.19 0.43 -11.14
CA PRO A 7 -12.44 -0.30 -10.95
C PRO A 7 -12.68 -0.56 -9.46
N ALA A 8 -13.96 -0.74 -9.10
CA ALA A 8 -14.31 -1.15 -7.75
C ALA A 8 -13.68 -2.52 -7.44
N ALA A 9 -12.96 -2.61 -6.33
CA ALA A 9 -12.30 -3.82 -5.87
C ALA A 9 -12.29 -3.87 -4.34
N ARG A 10 -12.29 -5.07 -3.78
CA ARG A 10 -12.03 -5.27 -2.35
C ARG A 10 -10.53 -5.20 -2.12
N VAL A 11 -10.12 -4.40 -1.14
CA VAL A 11 -8.71 -4.22 -0.82
C VAL A 11 -8.45 -4.34 0.67
N VAL A 12 -7.28 -4.88 0.99
CA VAL A 12 -6.67 -4.71 2.30
C VAL A 12 -5.73 -3.53 2.22
N ARG A 13 -5.88 -2.61 3.18
CA ARG A 13 -5.13 -1.37 3.24
C ARG A 13 -4.28 -1.32 4.49
N SER A 14 -3.06 -0.83 4.34
CA SER A 14 -2.19 -0.46 5.45
C SER A 14 -1.51 0.88 5.16
N VAL A 15 -1.15 1.63 6.19
CA VAL A 15 -0.32 2.83 6.05
C VAL A 15 1.02 2.53 6.71
N TYR A 16 2.06 2.51 5.89
CA TYR A 16 3.44 2.43 6.38
C TYR A 16 3.92 3.84 6.72
N GLN A 17 4.49 4.00 7.91
CA GLN A 17 5.17 5.22 8.33
C GLN A 17 6.67 4.94 8.45
N GLY A 18 7.48 5.72 7.75
CA GLY A 18 8.94 5.59 7.74
C GLY A 18 9.57 5.79 6.36
N PRO A 19 10.91 5.67 6.28
CA PRO A 19 11.65 5.88 5.03
C PRO A 19 11.25 4.85 3.97
N TYR A 20 11.28 5.25 2.70
CA TYR A 20 10.85 4.40 1.58
C TYR A 20 11.63 3.09 1.45
N GLU A 21 12.87 3.03 1.96
CA GLU A 21 13.68 1.81 2.04
C GLU A 21 12.98 0.69 2.84
N GLY A 22 12.16 1.05 3.83
CA GLY A 22 11.39 0.09 4.61
C GLY A 22 10.13 -0.45 3.91
N LEU A 23 9.73 0.11 2.76
CA LEU A 23 8.60 -0.40 1.96
C LEU A 23 8.85 -1.85 1.50
N ALA A 24 10.10 -2.21 1.23
CA ALA A 24 10.49 -3.58 0.90
C ALA A 24 10.12 -4.60 1.99
N GLN A 25 10.03 -4.17 3.25
CA GLN A 25 9.60 -4.98 4.39
C GLN A 25 8.10 -4.81 4.70
N ALA A 26 7.54 -3.64 4.43
CA ALA A 26 6.12 -3.36 4.66
C ALA A 26 5.20 -4.20 3.75
N TRP A 27 5.56 -4.39 2.48
CA TRP A 27 4.81 -5.22 1.54
C TRP A 27 4.66 -6.69 1.98
N PRO A 28 5.72 -7.43 2.29
CA PRO A 28 5.59 -8.81 2.75
C PRO A 28 4.86 -8.91 4.11
N ALA A 29 4.95 -7.89 4.96
CA ALA A 29 4.15 -7.86 6.19
C ALA A 29 2.64 -7.76 5.90
N LEU A 30 2.24 -6.90 4.96
CA LEU A 30 0.85 -6.79 4.51
C LEU A 30 0.37 -8.11 3.87
N GLN A 31 1.15 -8.69 2.96
CA GLN A 31 0.82 -9.97 2.33
C GLN A 31 0.66 -11.10 3.36
N LYS A 32 1.56 -11.16 4.35
CA LYS A 32 1.45 -12.13 5.45
C LYS A 32 0.14 -11.96 6.22
N TRP A 33 -0.27 -10.71 6.47
CA TRP A 33 -1.56 -10.42 7.11
C TRP A 33 -2.73 -10.85 6.22
N VAL A 34 -2.70 -10.54 4.92
CA VAL A 34 -3.73 -10.95 3.94
C VAL A 34 -3.90 -12.47 3.95
N ARG A 35 -2.80 -13.23 3.85
CA ARG A 35 -2.79 -14.70 3.92
C ARG A 35 -3.35 -15.23 5.23
N ALA A 36 -2.90 -14.66 6.36
CA ALA A 36 -3.34 -15.08 7.69
C ALA A 36 -4.85 -14.86 7.94
N ASN A 37 -5.45 -13.89 7.24
CA ASN A 37 -6.89 -13.59 7.31
C ASN A 37 -7.71 -14.35 6.24
N GLY A 38 -7.09 -15.26 5.49
CA GLY A 38 -7.79 -16.10 4.52
C GLY A 38 -8.24 -15.38 3.24
N HIS A 39 -7.68 -14.20 2.95
CA HIS A 39 -8.00 -13.46 1.73
C HIS A 39 -7.23 -13.99 0.52
N GLY A 40 -7.89 -14.11 -0.62
CA GLY A 40 -7.26 -14.52 -1.88
C GLY A 40 -6.22 -13.51 -2.36
N GLU A 41 -4.98 -13.95 -2.57
CA GLU A 41 -3.93 -13.10 -3.10
C GLU A 41 -4.07 -12.92 -4.61
N THR A 42 -4.38 -11.70 -5.04
CA THR A 42 -4.52 -11.43 -6.49
C THR A 42 -3.23 -10.99 -7.17
N GLY A 43 -2.20 -10.65 -6.39
CA GLY A 43 -0.94 -10.07 -6.90
C GLY A 43 -1.09 -8.66 -7.48
N ARG A 44 -2.30 -8.08 -7.45
CA ARG A 44 -2.56 -6.70 -7.89
C ARG A 44 -2.57 -5.78 -6.69
N PHE A 45 -1.78 -4.73 -6.76
CA PHE A 45 -1.64 -3.77 -5.69
C PHE A 45 -1.26 -2.39 -6.24
N TRP A 46 -1.43 -1.37 -5.42
CA TRP A 46 -0.91 -0.04 -5.68
C TRP A 46 -0.53 0.62 -4.37
N GLU A 47 0.30 1.67 -4.46
CA GLU A 47 0.65 2.51 -3.33
C GLU A 47 0.24 3.96 -3.58
N CYS A 48 0.01 4.71 -2.50
CA CYS A 48 -0.22 6.15 -2.52
C CYS A 48 0.69 6.83 -1.51
N TYR A 49 1.52 7.76 -1.97
CA TYR A 49 2.35 8.60 -1.12
C TYR A 49 1.46 9.71 -0.53
N LEU A 50 1.15 9.61 0.76
CA LEU A 50 0.22 10.52 1.43
C LEU A 50 0.89 11.83 1.83
N ASN A 51 2.21 11.82 1.98
CA ASN A 51 3.07 12.97 2.12
C ASN A 51 4.41 12.66 1.42
N ASN A 52 5.23 13.68 1.20
CA ASN A 52 6.50 13.54 0.49
C ASN A 52 7.58 14.42 1.12
N PRO A 53 8.86 14.23 0.74
CA PRO A 53 10.00 15.05 1.18
C PRO A 53 9.85 16.57 1.04
N ASN A 54 8.97 17.06 0.16
CA ASN A 54 8.75 18.51 0.02
C ASN A 54 7.78 19.06 1.09
N GLU A 55 7.03 18.18 1.76
CA GLU A 55 6.06 18.52 2.80
C GLU A 55 6.55 18.14 4.20
N VAL A 56 7.41 17.12 4.30
CA VAL A 56 7.91 16.57 5.56
C VAL A 56 9.42 16.38 5.43
N GLU A 57 10.19 16.97 6.35
CA GLU A 57 11.65 16.92 6.30
C GLU A 57 12.23 15.62 6.86
N ASP A 58 11.60 15.02 7.89
CA ASP A 58 12.05 13.76 8.49
C ASP A 58 11.50 12.55 7.71
N PRO A 59 12.36 11.70 7.11
CA PRO A 59 11.93 10.48 6.42
C PRO A 59 11.15 9.51 7.29
N LYS A 60 11.28 9.58 8.63
CA LYS A 60 10.50 8.75 9.56
C LYS A 60 9.02 9.09 9.56
N ASP A 61 8.67 10.30 9.14
CA ASP A 61 7.30 10.79 9.10
C ASP A 61 6.67 10.66 7.70
N TYR A 62 7.39 10.09 6.74
CA TYR A 62 6.81 9.70 5.46
C TYR A 62 5.73 8.64 5.67
N ARG A 63 4.64 8.76 4.92
CA ARG A 63 3.44 7.93 5.00
C ARG A 63 3.10 7.44 3.61
N THR A 64 3.17 6.13 3.44
CA THR A 64 2.79 5.46 2.19
C THR A 64 1.63 4.52 2.48
N GLU A 65 0.51 4.75 1.83
CA GLU A 65 -0.62 3.83 1.84
C GLU A 65 -0.35 2.68 0.88
N LEU A 66 -0.44 1.45 1.38
CA LEU A 66 -0.31 0.22 0.62
C LEU A 66 -1.69 -0.41 0.45
N ASN A 67 -2.10 -0.61 -0.79
CA ASN A 67 -3.40 -1.19 -1.12
C ASN A 67 -3.19 -2.50 -1.88
N TRP A 68 -3.63 -3.61 -1.27
CA TRP A 68 -3.56 -4.94 -1.86
C TRP A 68 -4.95 -5.41 -2.27
N ILE A 69 -5.16 -5.71 -3.55
CA ILE A 69 -6.43 -6.24 -4.03
C ILE A 69 -6.56 -7.68 -3.57
N VAL A 70 -7.67 -7.98 -2.89
CA VAL A 70 -8.01 -9.32 -2.44
C VAL A 70 -9.12 -9.90 -3.31
N GLY A 71 -9.01 -11.20 -3.58
CA GLY A 71 -10.07 -12.00 -4.18
C GLY A 71 -11.11 -12.43 -3.15
N GLU A 72 -12.22 -12.96 -3.64
CA GLU A 72 -13.14 -13.75 -2.82
C GLU A 72 -12.51 -15.07 -2.37
#